data_AF-A0A0R1MWT4-F1
#
_entry.id   AF-A0A0R1MWT4-F1
#
_cell.length_a   1.000
_cell.length_b   1.000
_cell.length_c   1.000
_cell.angle_alpha   90.00
_cell.angle_beta   90.00
_cell.angle_gamma   90.00
#
_symmetry.space_group_name_H-M   'P 1'
#
loop_
_entity.id
_entity.type
_entity.pdbx_description
1 polymer ?
#
loop_
_entity_poly.entity_id
_entity_poly.type
_entity_poly.pdbx_seq_one_letter_code
_entity_poly.pdbx_strand_id
1 'polypeptide(L)' 'MMALVQLENTDNHELQMIDQVTRVTYYLADDTDLPFIGHAMAELPGAAPKTYATLIVGTPWADHRFSGDWNVSTVNL' A
#
# COMPACT_ATOMS: atom_id res chain seq x y z
N MET A 1 -11.41 -13.60 3.95
CA MET A 1 -11.45 -13.05 2.58
C MET A 1 -10.03 -12.60 2.27
N MET A 2 -9.45 -13.01 1.14
CA MET A 2 -8.07 -12.73 0.76
C MET A 2 -8.09 -11.95 -0.54
N ALA A 3 -7.39 -10.83 -0.60
CA ALA A 3 -7.58 -9.85 -1.65
C ALA A 3 -6.40 -9.79 -2.62
N LEU A 4 -6.66 -9.30 -3.83
CA LEU A 4 -5.66 -9.01 -4.85
C LEU A 4 -5.48 -7.50 -4.94
N VAL A 5 -4.25 -7.01 -4.85
CA VAL A 5 -3.93 -5.58 -4.96
C VAL A 5 -3.06 -5.34 -6.18
N GLN A 6 -3.44 -4.35 -6.98
CA GLN A 6 -2.59 -3.78 -8.02
C GLN A 6 -1.94 -2.50 -7.51
N LEU A 7 -0.63 -2.41 -7.65
CA LEU A 7 0.18 -1.24 -7.36
C LEU A 7 0.67 -0.59 -8.67
N GLU A 8 0.74 0.74 -8.69
CA GLU A 8 1.31 1.52 -9.79
C GLU A 8 2.35 2.50 -9.24
N ASN A 9 3.53 2.49 -9.86
CA ASN A 9 4.59 3.46 -9.58
C ASN A 9 4.32 4.79 -10.30
N THR A 10 4.35 5.91 -9.59
CA THR A 10 4.05 7.24 -10.16
C THR A 10 5.09 7.77 -11.13
N ASP A 11 6.33 7.32 -10.98
CA ASP A 11 7.46 7.90 -11.70
C ASP A 11 7.62 7.22 -13.06
N ASN A 12 7.46 5.89 -13.10
CA ASN A 12 7.68 5.09 -14.31
C ASN A 12 6.46 4.30 -14.80
N HIS A 13 5.30 4.39 -14.13
CA HIS A 13 4.08 3.65 -14.44
C HIS A 13 4.23 2.11 -14.41
N GLU A 14 5.22 1.59 -13.68
CA GLU A 14 5.35 0.15 -13.44
C GLU A 14 4.15 -0.36 -12.64
N LEU A 15 3.57 -1.47 -13.10
CA LEU A 15 2.46 -2.16 -12.43
C LEU A 15 2.95 -3.43 -11.75
N GLN A 16 2.56 -3.61 -10.49
CA GLN A 16 2.80 -4.84 -9.73
C GLN A 16 1.51 -5.39 -9.13
N MET A 17 1.38 -6.72 -9.16
CA MET A 17 0.23 -7.45 -8.62
C MET A 17 0.68 -8.25 -7.41
N ILE A 18 -0.02 -8.10 -6.29
CA ILE A 18 0.23 -8.84 -5.05
C ILE A 18 -1.04 -9.56 -4.65
N ASP A 19 -0.95 -10.88 -4.53
CA ASP A 19 -2.05 -11.74 -4.14
C ASP A 19 -2.10 -11.95 -2.62
N GLN A 20 -3.24 -12.44 -2.15
CA GLN A 20 -3.45 -12.81 -0.75
C GLN A 20 -3.12 -11.69 0.23
N VAL A 21 -3.41 -10.45 -0.16
CA VAL A 21 -3.20 -9.29 0.69
C VAL A 21 -4.15 -9.35 1.87
N THR A 22 -3.59 -9.12 3.05
CA THR A 22 -4.31 -9.05 4.33
C THR A 22 -4.36 -7.62 4.87
N ARG A 23 -3.38 -6.78 4.51
CA ARG A 23 -3.31 -5.37 4.92
C ARG A 23 -2.54 -4.51 3.92
N VAL A 24 -2.84 -3.22 3.93
CA VAL A 24 -2.04 -2.18 3.26
C VAL A 24 -1.82 -1.04 4.25
N THR A 25 -0.61 -0.50 4.32
CA THR A 25 -0.24 0.53 5.30
C THR A 25 0.68 1.58 4.68
N TYR A 26 0.41 2.86 4.95
CA TYR A 26 1.26 3.98 4.53
C TYR A 26 1.98 4.59 5.74
N TYR A 27 3.27 4.92 5.58
CA TYR A 27 4.10 5.59 6.59
C TYR A 27 4.59 6.96 6.08
N LEU A 28 4.64 7.95 6.96
CA LEU A 28 5.14 9.31 6.66
C LEU A 28 6.67 9.36 6.69
N ALA A 29 7.26 10.31 5.95
CA ALA A 29 8.71 10.46 5.81
C ALA A 29 9.44 10.88 7.10
N ASP A 30 8.77 11.65 7.96
CA ASP A 30 9.41 12.46 9.01
C ASP A 30 9.11 12.02 10.44
N ASP A 31 8.32 10.96 10.66
CA ASP A 31 7.99 10.55 12.02
C ASP A 31 7.93 9.03 12.13
N THR A 32 8.95 8.44 12.79
CA THR A 32 8.91 7.04 13.19
C THR A 32 7.92 6.79 14.33
N ASP A 33 7.43 7.86 14.98
CA ASP A 33 6.68 7.77 16.24
C ASP A 33 5.17 8.12 16.15
N LEU A 34 4.61 8.59 15.01
CA LEU A 34 3.16 8.88 14.88
C LEU A 34 2.61 8.77 13.44
N PRO A 35 1.28 8.60 13.27
CA PRO A 35 0.46 7.45 13.62
C PRO A 35 0.17 6.61 12.35
N PHE A 36 0.26 5.29 12.51
CA PHE A 36 -0.30 4.30 11.61
C PHE A 36 -1.66 4.74 11.04
N ILE A 37 -1.75 4.97 9.73
CA ILE A 37 -3.02 4.96 9.02
C ILE A 37 -3.11 3.62 8.30
N GLY A 38 -3.45 2.58 9.06
CA GLY A 38 -3.85 1.31 8.48
C GLY A 38 -5.21 1.48 7.85
N HIS A 39 -5.27 1.41 6.53
CA HIS A 39 -6.55 1.27 5.85
C HIS A 39 -6.87 -0.23 5.81
N ALA A 40 -7.99 -0.62 6.43
CA ALA A 40 -8.59 -1.91 6.15
C ALA A 40 -8.84 -1.99 4.64
N MET A 41 -8.67 -3.17 4.02
CA MET A 41 -8.76 -3.32 2.57
C MET A 41 -10.06 -2.81 1.95
N ALA A 42 -11.12 -2.69 2.74
CA ALA A 42 -12.41 -2.13 2.34
C ALA A 42 -12.43 -0.60 2.15
N GLU A 43 -11.45 0.13 2.68
CA GLU A 43 -11.41 1.60 2.73
C GLU A 43 -10.09 2.17 2.22
N LEU A 44 -9.51 1.57 1.18
CA LEU A 44 -8.29 2.10 0.59
C LEU A 44 -8.62 3.33 -0.27
N PRO A 45 -8.02 4.51 0.03
CA PRO A 45 -8.21 5.68 -0.81
C PRO A 45 -7.59 5.38 -2.19
N GLY A 46 -8.31 5.72 -3.26
CA GLY A 46 -7.86 5.53 -4.65
C GLY A 46 -6.61 6.34 -5.05
N ALA A 47 -5.93 6.96 -4.09
CA ALA A 47 -4.62 7.57 -4.23
C ALA A 47 -3.90 7.54 -2.87
N ALA A 48 -2.61 7.19 -2.87
CA ALA A 48 -1.77 7.42 -1.70
C ALA A 48 -1.69 8.93 -1.47
N PRO A 49 -1.80 9.42 -0.23
CA PRO A 49 -1.63 10.84 0.01
C PRO A 49 -0.17 11.23 -0.28
N LYS A 50 0.05 12.40 -0.87
CA LYS A 50 1.37 12.85 -1.36
C LYS A 50 2.45 13.00 -0.28
N THR A 51 2.08 12.87 1.00
CA THR A 51 2.96 13.07 2.16
C THR A 51 3.56 11.77 2.70
N TYR A 52 3.20 10.61 2.14
CA TYR A 52 3.68 9.31 2.63
C TYR A 52 4.94 8.85 1.87
N ALA A 53 5.87 8.24 2.59
CA ALA A 53 7.20 7.86 2.09
C ALA A 53 7.38 6.34 1.94
N THR A 54 6.51 5.52 2.50
CA THR A 54 6.60 4.07 2.40
C THR A 54 5.21 3.46 2.38
N LEU A 55 5.00 2.53 1.44
CA LEU A 55 3.84 1.65 1.38
C LEU A 55 4.27 0.23 1.81
N ILE A 56 3.52 -0.39 2.72
CA ILE A 56 3.70 -1.78 3.10
C ILE A 56 2.44 -2.56 2.76
N VAL A 57 2.60 -3.63 1.99
CA VAL A 57 1.53 -4.59 1.68
C VAL A 57 1.83 -5.89 2.41
N GLY A 58 0.97 -6.26 3.36
CA GLY A 58 1.11 -7.48 4.13
C GLY A 58 0.34 -8.65 3.53
N THR A 59 0.97 -9.81 3.51
CA THR A 59 0.38 -11.12 3.17
C THR A 59 0.46 -12.04 4.39
N PRO A 60 -0.12 -13.26 4.38
CA PRO A 60 0.01 -14.20 5.50
C PRO A 60 1.45 -14.66 5.77
N TRP A 61 2.35 -14.50 4.81
CA TRP A 61 3.71 -15.07 4.84
C TRP A 61 4.82 -14.01 4.87
N ALA A 62 4.57 -12.82 4.33
CA ALA A 62 5.58 -11.77 4.21
C ALA A 62 4.96 -10.37 4.10
N ASP A 63 5.74 -9.37 4.50
CA ASP A 63 5.46 -7.96 4.20
C ASP A 63 6.30 -7.50 3.02
N HIS A 64 5.65 -6.91 2.03
CA HIS A 64 6.30 -6.29 0.88
C HIS A 64 6.37 -4.78 1.10
N ARG A 65 7.59 -4.23 1.02
CA ARG A 65 7.84 -2.80 1.27
C ARG A 65 8.16 -2.08 -0.04
N PHE A 66 7.46 -0.97 -0.25
CA PHE A 66 7.57 -0.10 -1.42
C PHE A 66 7.89 1.33 -0.97
N SER A 67 8.61 2.06 -1.83
CA SER A 67 8.88 3.49 -1.65
C SER A 67 7.60 4.33 -1.84
N GLY A 68 7.66 5.62 -1.49
CA GLY A 68 6.51 6.53 -1.50
C GLY A 68 5.95 6.88 -2.87
N ASP A 69 6.62 6.47 -3.94
CA ASP A 69 6.20 6.57 -5.34
C ASP A 69 5.18 5.48 -5.74
N TRP A 70 4.87 4.51 -4.87
CA TRP A 70 3.88 3.47 -5.18
C TRP A 70 2.48 3.79 -4.66
N ASN A 71 1.48 3.62 -5.53
CA ASN A 71 0.05 3.77 -5.21
C ASN A 71 -0.70 2.45 -5.35
N VAL A 72 -1.76 2.28 -4.56
CA VAL A 72 -2.75 1.23 -4.80
C VAL A 72 -3.74 1.73 -5.85
N SER A 73 -3.82 1.02 -6.98
CA SER A 73 -4.71 1.38 -8.10
C SER A 73 -5.98 0.55 -8.15
N THR A 74 -5.97 -0.70 -7.67
CA THR A 74 -7.16 -1.57 -7.65
C THR A 74 -7.06 -2.61 -6.55
N VAL A 75 -8.19 -2.94 -5.93
CA VAL A 75 -8.33 -4.03 -4.96
C VAL A 75 -9.54 -4.88 -5.31
N ASN A 76 -9.35 -6.19 -5.38
CA ASN A 76 -10.44 -7.16 -5.51
C ASN A 76 -10.56 -7.96 -4.20
N LEU A 77 -11.76 -7.98 -3.60
CA LEU A 77 -12.08 -8.60 -2.31
C LEU A 77 -12.83 -9.92 -2.49
#